data_AF-A0A384I5R2-F1
#
_entry.id   AF-A0A384I5R2-F1
#
_cell.length_a   1.000
_cell.length_b   1.000
_cell.length_c   1.000
_cell.angle_alpha   90.00
_cell.angle_beta   90.00
_cell.angle_gamma   90.00
#
_symmetry.space_group_name_H-M   'P 1'
#
loop_
_entity.id
_entity.type
_entity.pdbx_description
1 polymer ?
#
loop_
_entity_poly.entity_id
_entity_poly.type
_entity_poly.pdbx_seq_one_letter_code
_entity_poly.pdbx_strand_id
1 'polypeptide(L)'
;MINPGGIPQYTGDFTQLERATSRLRTHAVGIRVSGKDVHSRFQATAIYYRAPEADRLFSSTQPVMDTADEFAADISALADALDTFIHDAKPHADRLKQLKLDAIHFVDGVEGDDDWTEDQKKVDEHQALMDAVATAQDGFHEAERKAANAIEAISPAVCRPRWTADDGSHGSRMYGPDAELLAGIKDLPWGSPEGRTYERWSLGWWGD
;
A
#
# COMPACT_ATOMS: atom_id res chain seq x y z
N MET A 1 -1.63 -25.28 -11.18
CA MET A 1 -2.77 -25.31 -10.23
C MET A 1 -2.56 -24.23 -9.18
N ILE A 2 -3.65 -23.65 -8.65
CA ILE A 2 -3.57 -22.61 -7.61
C ILE A 2 -2.97 -23.20 -6.33
N ASN A 3 -2.05 -22.45 -5.70
CA ASN A 3 -1.41 -22.79 -4.44
C ASN A 3 -1.88 -21.82 -3.36
N PRO A 4 -2.80 -22.22 -2.45
CA PRO A 4 -3.32 -21.34 -1.41
C PRO A 4 -2.24 -20.84 -0.43
N GLY A 5 -1.16 -21.61 -0.26
CA GLY A 5 -0.01 -21.22 0.56
C GLY A 5 0.82 -20.09 -0.06
N GLY A 6 0.74 -19.91 -1.37
CA GLY A 6 1.45 -18.88 -2.13
C GLY A 6 0.69 -17.57 -2.31
N ILE A 7 -0.60 -17.51 -1.96
CA ILE A 7 -1.41 -16.28 -2.02
C ILE A 7 -0.86 -15.27 -1.00
N PRO A 8 -0.39 -14.08 -1.43
CA PRO A 8 0.16 -13.08 -0.54
C PRO A 8 -0.84 -12.67 0.54
N GLN A 9 -0.37 -12.53 1.77
CA GLN A 9 -1.18 -12.10 2.90
C GLN A 9 -0.53 -10.90 3.57
N TYR A 10 -1.34 -9.91 3.90
CA TYR A 10 -0.88 -8.81 4.73
C TYR A 10 -0.55 -9.32 6.14
N THR A 11 0.70 -9.15 6.56
CA THR A 11 1.20 -9.60 7.88
C THR A 11 1.25 -8.49 8.93
N GLY A 12 0.89 -7.26 8.57
CA GLY A 12 0.88 -6.13 9.49
C GLY A 12 -0.42 -6.01 10.29
N ASP A 13 -0.54 -4.89 11.02
CA ASP A 13 -1.70 -4.57 11.85
C ASP A 13 -2.20 -3.16 11.54
N PHE A 14 -3.31 -3.08 10.77
CA PHE A 14 -3.94 -1.82 10.41
C PHE A 14 -4.46 -1.05 11.63
N THR A 15 -4.92 -1.73 12.68
CA THR A 15 -5.39 -1.06 13.91
C THR A 15 -4.22 -0.45 14.68
N GLN A 16 -3.07 -1.15 14.73
CA GLN A 16 -1.86 -0.58 15.31
C GLN A 16 -1.38 0.63 14.49
N LEU A 17 -1.43 0.55 13.16
CA LEU A 17 -1.04 1.63 12.25
C LEU A 17 -1.95 2.86 12.43
N GLU A 18 -3.27 2.68 12.50
CA GLU A 18 -4.25 3.77 12.74
C GLU A 18 -3.99 4.49 14.08
N ARG A 19 -3.68 3.72 15.14
CA ARG A 19 -3.27 4.28 16.43
C ARG A 19 -1.97 5.07 16.33
N ALA A 20 -1.00 4.60 15.54
CA ALA A 20 0.24 5.31 15.31
C ALA A 20 0.01 6.63 14.57
N THR A 21 -0.81 6.62 13.52
CA THR A 21 -1.25 7.82 12.77
C THR A 21 -1.89 8.85 13.69
N SER A 22 -2.79 8.41 14.58
CA SER A 22 -3.43 9.30 15.57
C SER A 22 -2.43 9.94 16.55
N ARG A 23 -1.40 9.18 16.98
CA ARG A 23 -0.32 9.71 17.82
C ARG A 23 0.54 10.73 17.08
N LEU A 24 0.86 10.49 15.80
CA LEU A 24 1.60 11.44 14.96
C LEU A 24 0.89 12.80 14.90
N ARG A 25 -0.42 12.80 14.64
CA ARG A 25 -1.23 14.03 14.66
C ARG A 25 -1.17 14.75 16.00
N THR A 26 -1.28 14.00 17.10
CA THR A 26 -1.19 14.57 18.45
C THR A 26 0.17 15.23 18.70
N HIS A 27 1.26 14.59 18.26
CA HIS A 27 2.61 15.14 18.39
C HIS A 27 2.82 16.37 17.51
N ALA A 28 2.31 16.38 16.28
CA ALA A 28 2.34 17.56 15.40
C ALA A 28 1.69 18.78 16.07
N VAL A 29 0.49 18.61 16.65
CA VAL A 29 -0.19 19.68 17.38
C VAL A 29 0.66 20.16 18.57
N GLY A 30 1.22 19.23 19.35
CA GLY A 30 2.09 19.58 20.48
C GLY A 30 3.33 20.38 20.10
N ILE A 31 4.00 20.01 19.00
CA ILE A 31 5.18 20.71 18.46
C ILE A 31 4.79 22.14 18.04
N ARG A 32 3.71 22.28 17.28
CA ARG A 32 3.22 23.58 16.80
C ARG A 32 2.90 24.52 17.96
N VAL A 33 2.17 24.02 18.97
CA VAL A 33 1.84 24.80 20.17
C VAL A 33 3.10 25.20 20.92
N SER A 34 4.04 24.27 21.12
CA SER A 34 5.29 24.55 21.85
C SER A 34 6.14 25.61 21.15
N GLY A 35 6.27 25.55 19.82
CA GLY A 35 7.02 26.55 19.04
C GLY A 35 6.40 27.96 19.16
N LYS A 36 5.07 28.04 19.06
CA LYS A 36 4.33 29.29 19.27
C LYS A 36 4.48 29.84 20.70
N ASP A 37 4.43 28.95 21.70
CA ASP A 37 4.57 29.34 23.10
C ASP A 37 5.96 29.90 23.40
N VAL A 38 7.03 29.31 22.84
CA VAL A 38 8.40 29.83 22.98
C VAL A 38 8.47 31.26 22.45
N HIS A 39 7.99 31.51 21.23
CA HIS A 39 8.01 32.84 20.64
C HIS A 39 7.16 33.84 21.44
N SER A 40 5.92 33.48 21.76
CA SER A 40 4.96 34.35 22.46
C SER A 40 5.43 34.71 23.87
N ARG A 41 5.97 33.74 24.62
CA ARG A 41 6.49 33.98 25.98
C ARG A 41 7.74 34.85 25.96
N PHE A 42 8.60 34.72 24.94
CA PHE A 42 9.75 35.59 24.80
C PHE A 42 9.34 37.03 24.45
N GLN A 43 8.40 37.20 23.51
CA GLN A 43 7.79 38.51 23.19
C GLN A 43 7.17 39.19 24.42
N ALA A 44 6.52 38.44 25.32
CA ALA A 44 5.94 38.98 26.54
C ALA A 44 6.98 39.62 27.50
N THR A 45 8.27 39.31 27.36
CA THR A 45 9.34 39.93 28.16
C THR A 45 9.77 41.30 27.64
N ALA A 46 9.28 41.72 26.47
CA ALA A 46 9.65 42.99 25.83
C ALA A 46 9.36 44.23 26.67
N ILE A 47 8.37 44.15 27.57
CA ILE A 47 8.01 45.25 28.47
C ILE A 47 9.15 45.64 29.45
N TYR A 48 10.10 44.74 29.69
CA TYR A 48 11.18 44.94 30.67
C TYR A 48 12.52 45.37 30.05
N TYR A 49 12.62 45.46 28.72
CA TYR A 49 13.88 45.72 28.02
C TYR A 49 13.74 46.85 27.00
N ARG A 50 14.61 47.86 27.09
CA ARG A 50 14.66 48.98 26.15
C ARG A 50 16.09 49.17 25.65
N ALA A 51 16.28 48.90 24.37
CA ALA A 51 17.51 49.16 23.64
C ALA A 51 17.20 49.30 22.14
N PRO A 52 18.05 49.96 21.34
CA PRO A 52 17.85 50.08 19.89
C PRO A 52 17.68 48.74 19.17
N GLU A 53 18.25 47.67 19.71
CA GLU A 53 18.19 46.30 19.19
C GLU A 53 16.98 45.47 19.65
N ALA A 54 16.10 46.02 20.49
CA ALA A 54 15.01 45.27 21.14
C ALA A 54 14.12 44.51 20.14
N ASP A 55 13.70 45.16 19.04
CA ASP A 55 12.84 44.53 18.03
C ASP A 55 13.54 43.32 17.37
N ARG A 56 14.84 43.45 17.10
CA ARG A 56 15.65 42.37 16.53
C ARG A 56 15.82 41.22 17.53
N LEU A 57 16.03 41.53 18.80
CA LEU A 57 16.13 40.54 19.86
C LEU A 57 14.81 39.74 19.96
N PHE A 58 13.68 40.40 20.17
CA PHE A 58 12.41 39.70 20.39
C PHE A 58 11.91 38.93 19.16
N SER A 59 12.27 39.36 17.95
CA SER A 59 11.99 38.63 16.72
C SER A 59 12.91 37.42 16.48
N SER A 60 13.99 37.26 17.24
CA SER A 60 14.98 36.17 17.02
C SER A 60 14.43 34.75 17.22
N THR A 61 13.29 34.61 17.90
CA THR A 61 12.60 33.33 18.11
C THR A 61 11.56 33.01 17.04
N GLN A 62 11.23 33.97 16.17
CA GLN A 62 10.30 33.76 15.06
C GLN A 62 10.68 32.55 14.19
N PRO A 63 11.97 32.34 13.80
CA PRO A 63 12.35 31.15 13.02
C PRO A 63 12.06 29.83 13.73
N VAL A 64 12.13 29.79 15.07
CA VAL A 64 11.81 28.57 15.84
C VAL A 64 10.32 28.25 15.75
N MET A 65 9.46 29.26 15.83
CA MET A 65 8.02 29.09 15.65
C MET A 65 7.70 28.63 14.24
N ASP A 66 8.28 29.28 13.23
CA ASP A 66 8.02 28.95 11.82
C ASP A 66 8.48 27.52 11.48
N THR A 67 9.69 27.13 11.90
CA THR A 67 10.19 25.76 11.70
C THR A 67 9.36 24.72 12.46
N ALA A 68 8.86 25.03 13.66
CA ALA A 68 7.97 24.13 14.38
C ALA A 68 6.61 23.95 13.69
N ASP A 69 6.07 25.02 13.09
CA ASP A 69 4.82 24.97 12.33
C ASP A 69 4.95 24.13 11.06
N GLU A 70 6.04 24.35 10.31
CA GLU A 70 6.41 23.60 9.09
C GLU A 70 6.61 22.12 9.41
N PHE A 71 7.43 21.79 10.41
CA PHE A 71 7.66 20.40 10.79
C PHE A 71 6.39 19.69 11.29
N ALA A 72 5.52 20.40 12.01
CA ALA A 72 4.21 19.87 12.39
C ALA A 72 3.30 19.62 11.17
N ALA A 73 3.38 20.45 10.13
CA ALA A 73 2.66 20.24 8.89
C ALA A 73 3.15 18.98 8.17
N ASP A 74 4.47 18.76 8.12
CA ASP A 74 5.08 17.57 7.52
C ASP A 74 4.64 16.27 8.22
N ILE A 75 4.65 16.27 9.56
CA ILE A 75 4.17 15.12 10.35
C ILE A 75 2.68 14.87 10.09
N SER A 76 1.87 15.93 9.95
CA SER A 76 0.45 15.80 9.65
C SER A 76 0.21 15.21 8.25
N ALA A 77 0.98 15.67 7.25
CA ALA A 77 0.92 15.12 5.89
C ALA A 77 1.35 13.64 5.85
N LEU A 78 2.37 13.25 6.64
CA LEU A 78 2.76 11.85 6.79
C LEU A 78 1.61 11.03 7.39
N ALA A 79 0.95 11.55 8.43
CA ALA A 79 -0.21 10.89 9.02
C ALA A 79 -1.35 10.73 8.01
N ASP A 80 -1.66 11.74 7.21
CA ASP A 80 -2.69 11.66 6.17
C ASP A 80 -2.36 10.61 5.09
N ALA A 81 -1.10 10.53 4.66
CA ALA A 81 -0.64 9.52 3.70
C ALA A 81 -0.80 8.09 4.25
N LEU A 82 -0.45 7.87 5.51
CA LEU A 82 -0.63 6.57 6.17
C LEU A 82 -2.11 6.22 6.39
N ASP A 83 -2.95 7.20 6.71
CA ASP A 83 -4.40 6.99 6.85
C ASP A 83 -5.04 6.55 5.52
N THR A 84 -4.63 7.21 4.44
CA THR A 84 -5.05 6.87 3.07
C THR A 84 -4.62 5.45 2.71
N PHE A 85 -3.38 5.07 3.04
CA PHE A 85 -2.90 3.71 2.85
C PHE A 85 -3.77 2.67 3.59
N ILE A 86 -4.09 2.91 4.86
CA ILE A 86 -4.94 2.00 5.65
C ILE A 86 -6.29 1.83 4.97
N HIS A 87 -6.92 2.95 4.57
CA HIS A 87 -8.23 2.95 3.94
C HIS A 87 -8.23 2.17 2.61
N ASP A 88 -7.23 2.41 1.75
CA ASP A 88 -7.17 1.83 0.42
C ASP A 88 -6.70 0.36 0.45
N ALA A 89 -5.71 0.03 1.29
CA ALA A 89 -5.11 -1.30 1.31
C ALA A 89 -5.96 -2.35 2.06
N LYS A 90 -6.72 -1.94 3.08
CA LYS A 90 -7.48 -2.86 3.95
C LYS A 90 -8.49 -3.73 3.17
N PRO A 91 -9.34 -3.20 2.27
CA PRO A 91 -10.26 -4.02 1.48
C PRO A 91 -9.54 -5.09 0.65
N HIS A 92 -8.40 -4.75 0.05
CA HIS A 92 -7.59 -5.69 -0.73
C HIS A 92 -6.95 -6.77 0.14
N ALA A 93 -6.41 -6.40 1.31
CA ALA A 93 -5.87 -7.36 2.26
C ALA A 93 -6.94 -8.34 2.77
N ASP A 94 -8.15 -7.85 3.08
CA ASP A 94 -9.26 -8.71 3.51
C ASP A 94 -9.78 -9.57 2.36
N ARG A 95 -9.77 -9.06 1.12
CA ARG A 95 -10.07 -9.86 -0.09
C ARG A 95 -9.05 -10.98 -0.30
N LEU A 96 -7.75 -10.72 -0.15
CA LEU A 96 -6.69 -11.73 -0.26
C LEU A 96 -6.81 -12.84 0.80
N LYS A 97 -7.25 -12.50 2.01
CA LYS A 97 -7.56 -13.50 3.05
C LYS A 97 -8.72 -14.40 2.63
N GLN A 98 -9.79 -13.81 2.11
CA GLN A 98 -10.94 -14.58 1.62
C GLN A 98 -10.54 -15.47 0.44
N LEU A 99 -9.81 -14.93 -0.54
CA LEU A 99 -9.34 -15.69 -1.70
C LEU A 99 -8.44 -16.86 -1.32
N LYS A 100 -7.68 -16.74 -0.22
CA LYS A 100 -6.94 -17.88 0.33
C LYS A 100 -7.85 -18.99 0.83
N LEU A 101 -8.95 -18.66 1.50
CA LEU A 101 -9.94 -19.65 1.93
C LEU A 101 -10.65 -20.27 0.72
N ASP A 102 -11.04 -19.44 -0.25
CA ASP A 102 -11.69 -19.90 -1.48
C ASP A 102 -10.76 -20.85 -2.26
N ALA A 103 -9.46 -20.54 -2.33
CA ALA A 103 -8.46 -21.41 -2.96
C ALA A 103 -8.26 -22.73 -2.19
N ILE A 104 -8.29 -22.72 -0.85
CA ILE A 104 -8.26 -23.96 -0.05
C ILE A 104 -9.47 -24.83 -0.40
N HIS A 105 -10.68 -24.24 -0.39
CA HIS A 105 -11.89 -24.96 -0.74
C HIS A 105 -11.88 -25.53 -2.17
N PHE A 106 -11.34 -24.78 -3.12
CA PHE A 106 -11.17 -25.25 -4.49
C PHE A 106 -10.22 -26.46 -4.55
N VAL A 107 -9.04 -26.35 -3.93
CA VAL A 107 -8.03 -27.43 -3.90
C VAL A 107 -8.58 -28.69 -3.25
N ASP A 108 -9.26 -28.56 -2.10
CA ASP A 108 -9.91 -29.69 -1.41
C ASP A 108 -11.03 -30.30 -2.27
N GLY A 109 -11.74 -29.48 -3.05
CA GLY A 109 -12.83 -29.92 -3.93
C GLY A 109 -12.39 -30.66 -5.20
N VAL A 110 -11.13 -30.49 -5.62
CA VAL A 110 -10.52 -31.24 -6.73
C VAL A 110 -9.57 -32.34 -6.26
N GLU A 111 -9.40 -32.51 -4.93
CA GLU A 111 -8.55 -33.55 -4.37
C GLU A 111 -9.07 -34.95 -4.77
N GLY A 112 -8.21 -35.73 -5.43
CA GLY A 112 -8.56 -37.06 -5.93
C GLY A 112 -9.29 -37.08 -7.28
N ASP A 113 -9.48 -35.93 -7.93
CA ASP A 113 -9.97 -35.81 -9.31
C ASP A 113 -8.81 -35.40 -10.23
N ASP A 114 -8.05 -36.39 -10.71
CA ASP A 114 -6.87 -36.17 -11.57
C ASP A 114 -7.24 -35.54 -12.94
N ASP A 115 -8.52 -35.60 -13.33
CA ASP A 115 -9.05 -35.08 -14.60
C ASP A 115 -9.89 -33.79 -14.38
N TRP A 116 -9.73 -33.10 -13.25
CA TRP A 116 -10.49 -31.88 -12.94
C TRP A 116 -10.36 -30.78 -14.02
N THR A 117 -9.23 -30.76 -14.74
CA THR A 117 -8.94 -29.85 -15.85
C THR A 117 -9.76 -30.13 -17.11
N GLU A 118 -10.51 -31.23 -17.15
CA GLU A 118 -11.42 -31.57 -18.24
C GLU A 118 -12.82 -30.97 -18.05
N ASP A 119 -13.20 -30.68 -16.80
CA ASP A 119 -14.40 -29.94 -16.44
C ASP A 119 -14.18 -28.45 -16.63
N GLN A 120 -14.78 -27.90 -17.70
CA GLN A 120 -14.71 -26.48 -18.01
C GLN A 120 -15.12 -25.60 -16.84
N LYS A 121 -16.08 -26.01 -16.00
CA LYS A 121 -16.51 -25.19 -14.85
C LYS A 121 -15.41 -25.07 -13.80
N LYS A 122 -14.66 -26.15 -13.55
CA LYS A 122 -13.55 -26.13 -12.60
C LYS A 122 -12.37 -25.33 -13.12
N VAL A 123 -12.09 -25.41 -14.42
CA VAL A 123 -11.08 -24.57 -15.08
C VAL A 123 -11.48 -23.09 -15.01
N ASP A 124 -12.74 -22.75 -15.28
CA ASP A 124 -13.25 -21.38 -15.20
C ASP A 124 -13.19 -20.84 -13.77
N GLU A 125 -13.53 -21.66 -12.78
CA GLU A 125 -13.43 -21.32 -11.35
C GLU A 125 -11.98 -21.09 -10.92
N HIS A 126 -11.07 -21.97 -11.34
CA HIS A 126 -9.62 -21.84 -11.09
C HIS A 126 -9.07 -20.54 -11.69
N GLN A 127 -9.41 -20.23 -12.95
CA GLN A 127 -8.96 -19.01 -13.61
C GLN A 127 -9.53 -17.77 -12.92
N ALA A 128 -10.82 -17.78 -12.56
CA ALA A 128 -11.45 -16.67 -11.84
C ALA A 128 -10.79 -16.42 -10.47
N LEU A 129 -10.37 -17.48 -9.77
CA LEU A 129 -9.61 -17.35 -8.52
C LEU A 129 -8.22 -16.74 -8.76
N MET A 130 -7.50 -17.18 -9.79
CA MET A 130 -6.19 -16.63 -10.16
C MET A 130 -6.29 -15.13 -10.49
N ASP A 131 -7.26 -14.74 -11.32
CA ASP A 131 -7.49 -13.35 -11.73
C ASP A 131 -7.92 -12.47 -10.55
N ALA A 132 -8.74 -13.00 -9.65
CA ALA A 132 -9.15 -12.29 -8.45
C ALA A 132 -7.98 -12.06 -7.49
N VAL A 133 -7.05 -13.02 -7.36
CA VAL A 133 -5.81 -12.84 -6.57
C VAL A 133 -4.93 -11.76 -7.21
N ALA A 134 -4.71 -11.80 -8.52
CA ALA A 134 -3.93 -10.80 -9.24
C ALA A 134 -4.51 -9.38 -9.06
N THR A 135 -5.83 -9.24 -9.21
CA THR A 135 -6.54 -7.96 -9.05
C THR A 135 -6.43 -7.43 -7.62
N ALA A 136 -6.61 -8.29 -6.62
CA ALA A 136 -6.52 -7.88 -5.22
C ALA A 136 -5.08 -7.48 -4.84
N GLN A 137 -4.08 -8.18 -5.39
CA GLN A 137 -2.68 -7.84 -5.17
C GLN A 137 -2.28 -6.52 -5.85
N ASP A 138 -2.68 -6.28 -7.09
CA ASP A 138 -2.43 -5.01 -7.77
C ASP A 138 -3.03 -3.83 -6.99
N GLY A 139 -4.30 -3.94 -6.58
CA GLY A 139 -4.94 -2.90 -5.77
C GLY A 139 -4.22 -2.63 -4.45
N PHE A 140 -3.68 -3.67 -3.80
CA PHE A 140 -2.84 -3.51 -2.61
C PHE A 140 -1.52 -2.77 -2.92
N HIS A 141 -0.80 -3.19 -3.97
CA HIS A 141 0.43 -2.52 -4.39
C HIS A 141 0.17 -1.07 -4.84
N GLU A 142 -0.98 -0.79 -5.47
CA GLU A 142 -1.37 0.56 -5.85
C GLU A 142 -1.52 1.46 -4.62
N ALA A 143 -2.14 0.95 -3.56
CA ALA A 143 -2.23 1.66 -2.27
C ALA A 143 -0.83 1.95 -1.70
N GLU A 144 0.10 0.98 -1.76
CA GLU A 144 1.49 1.18 -1.31
C GLU A 144 2.22 2.25 -2.14
N ARG A 145 2.10 2.20 -3.47
CA ARG A 145 2.69 3.21 -4.37
C ARG A 145 2.12 4.60 -4.10
N LYS A 146 0.80 4.72 -3.92
CA LYS A 146 0.13 5.99 -3.59
C LYS A 146 0.68 6.57 -2.28
N ALA A 147 0.78 5.74 -1.25
CA ALA A 147 1.32 6.12 0.05
C ALA A 147 2.78 6.57 -0.05
N ALA A 148 3.63 5.77 -0.71
CA ALA A 148 5.05 6.10 -0.91
C ALA A 148 5.22 7.44 -1.65
N ASN A 149 4.45 7.64 -2.73
CA ASN A 149 4.47 8.88 -3.49
C ASN A 149 3.99 10.10 -2.69
N ALA A 150 2.99 9.93 -1.81
CA ALA A 150 2.52 10.99 -0.94
C ALA A 150 3.59 11.36 0.12
N ILE A 151 4.22 10.36 0.73
CA ILE A 151 5.28 10.55 1.73
C ILE A 151 6.50 11.23 1.11
N GLU A 152 6.92 10.79 -0.08
CA GLU A 152 8.07 11.41 -0.76
C GLU A 152 7.80 12.87 -1.17
N ALA A 153 6.54 13.24 -1.38
CA ALA A 153 6.15 14.62 -1.72
C ALA A 153 6.22 15.59 -0.53
N ILE A 154 6.29 15.10 0.72
CA ILE A 154 6.37 15.94 1.93
C ILE A 154 7.65 16.78 1.94
N SER A 155 8.76 16.23 1.44
CA SER A 155 10.04 16.93 1.34
C SER A 155 10.40 17.21 -0.12
N PRO A 156 9.81 18.24 -0.76
CA PRO A 156 9.97 18.52 -2.19
C PRO A 156 11.39 18.97 -2.56
N ALA A 157 12.24 19.29 -1.57
CA ALA A 157 13.64 19.65 -1.78
C ALA A 157 14.46 18.54 -2.48
N VAL A 158 13.96 17.30 -2.50
CA VAL A 158 14.54 16.21 -3.27
C VAL A 158 13.58 15.84 -4.39
N CYS A 159 13.87 16.26 -5.62
CA CYS A 159 13.14 15.78 -6.80
C CYS A 159 13.31 14.26 -6.91
N ARG A 160 12.31 13.54 -6.45
CA ARG A 160 12.25 12.08 -6.47
C ARG A 160 11.23 11.64 -7.54
N PRO A 161 11.64 10.85 -8.55
CA PRO A 161 10.69 10.33 -9.53
C PRO A 161 9.61 9.49 -8.84
N ARG A 162 8.37 9.49 -9.33
CA ARG A 162 7.30 8.74 -8.68
C ARG A 162 7.50 7.23 -8.78
N TRP A 163 7.03 6.49 -7.78
CA TRP A 163 6.82 5.06 -7.85
C TRP A 163 5.70 4.76 -8.86
N THR A 164 5.96 3.83 -9.77
CA THR A 164 5.01 3.35 -10.77
C THR A 164 4.81 1.84 -10.64
N ALA A 165 3.74 1.32 -11.24
CA ALA A 165 3.59 -0.12 -11.40
C ALA A 165 4.79 -0.70 -12.16
N ASP A 166 5.13 -1.95 -11.88
CA ASP A 166 6.16 -2.67 -12.61
C ASP A 166 5.59 -3.15 -13.94
N ASP A 167 6.18 -2.71 -15.04
CA ASP A 167 5.80 -3.07 -16.41
C ASP A 167 6.56 -4.31 -16.91
N GLY A 168 7.32 -4.97 -16.03
CA GLY A 168 8.15 -6.13 -16.34
C GLY A 168 9.58 -5.78 -16.74
N SER A 169 9.90 -4.48 -16.90
CA SER A 169 11.30 -4.05 -17.07
C SER A 169 12.08 -4.03 -15.77
N HIS A 170 11.40 -4.11 -14.61
CA HIS A 170 11.98 -4.03 -13.28
C HIS A 170 12.87 -2.78 -13.10
N GLY A 171 12.44 -1.67 -13.71
CA GLY A 171 13.14 -0.40 -13.67
C GLY A 171 13.27 0.17 -12.25
N SER A 172 14.16 1.15 -12.10
CA SER A 172 14.25 1.90 -10.85
C SER A 172 12.92 2.58 -10.55
N ARG A 173 12.43 2.46 -9.30
CA ARG A 173 11.15 2.99 -8.84
C ARG A 173 9.90 2.33 -9.44
N MET A 174 10.04 1.12 -9.93
CA MET A 174 8.91 0.25 -10.23
C MET A 174 8.67 -0.69 -9.06
N TYR A 175 7.42 -0.84 -8.67
CA TYR A 175 7.03 -1.73 -7.58
C TYR A 175 5.60 -2.24 -7.79
N GLY A 176 5.45 -3.56 -7.67
CA GLY A 176 4.16 -4.23 -7.81
C GLY A 176 3.71 -4.28 -9.28
N PRO A 177 3.75 -5.44 -9.94
CA PRO A 177 3.17 -5.59 -11.27
C PRO A 177 1.65 -5.33 -11.21
N ASP A 178 1.10 -4.82 -12.30
CA ASP A 178 -0.35 -4.67 -12.44
C ASP A 178 -1.05 -6.02 -12.70
N ALA A 179 -2.38 -6.02 -12.59
CA ALA A 179 -3.16 -7.25 -12.75
C ALA A 179 -3.01 -7.88 -14.15
N GLU A 180 -2.80 -7.08 -15.19
CA GLU A 180 -2.65 -7.55 -16.57
C GLU A 180 -1.33 -8.30 -16.76
N LEU A 181 -0.23 -7.71 -16.27
CA LEU A 181 1.07 -8.36 -16.27
C LEU A 181 1.06 -9.63 -15.41
N LEU A 182 0.40 -9.60 -14.25
CA LEU A 182 0.26 -10.78 -13.38
C LEU A 182 -0.50 -11.92 -14.06
N ALA A 183 -1.60 -11.63 -14.76
CA ALA A 183 -2.37 -12.63 -15.49
C ALA A 183 -1.56 -13.30 -16.63
N GLY A 184 -0.59 -12.57 -17.19
CA GLY A 184 0.32 -13.09 -18.23
C GLY A 184 1.47 -13.95 -17.71
N ILE A 185 1.74 -13.98 -16.41
CA ILE A 185 2.87 -14.73 -15.83
C ILE A 185 2.48 -16.19 -15.60
N LYS A 186 3.26 -17.10 -16.17
CA LYS A 186 3.02 -18.55 -16.08
C LYS A 186 3.32 -19.13 -14.70
N ASP A 187 4.32 -18.61 -14.00
CA ASP A 187 4.81 -19.16 -12.73
C ASP A 187 4.70 -18.11 -11.63
N LEU A 188 3.50 -17.96 -11.07
CA LEU A 188 3.28 -17.10 -9.91
C LEU A 188 3.45 -17.90 -8.62
N PRO A 189 3.86 -17.25 -7.50
CA PRO A 189 3.96 -17.92 -6.20
C PRO A 189 2.66 -18.61 -5.75
N TRP A 190 1.50 -18.05 -6.13
CA TRP A 190 0.18 -18.61 -5.84
C TRP A 190 -0.36 -19.54 -6.93
N GLY A 191 0.44 -19.88 -7.95
CA GLY A 191 0.09 -20.90 -8.94
C GLY A 191 0.36 -20.49 -10.38
N SER A 192 0.01 -21.40 -11.28
CA SER A 192 0.11 -21.21 -12.72
C SER A 192 -1.29 -21.22 -13.34
N PRO A 193 -1.57 -20.40 -14.37
CA PRO A 193 -2.77 -20.55 -15.18
C PRO A 193 -2.87 -21.98 -15.71
N GLU A 194 -4.04 -22.61 -15.58
CA GLU A 194 -4.29 -23.95 -16.11
C GLU A 194 -5.24 -23.86 -17.30
N GLY A 195 -4.84 -24.50 -18.40
CA GLY A 195 -5.69 -24.63 -19.58
C GLY A 195 -6.51 -25.91 -19.49
N ARG A 196 -7.71 -25.90 -20.09
CA ARG A 196 -8.51 -27.13 -20.22
C ARG A 196 -7.69 -28.23 -20.89
N THR A 197 -7.59 -29.37 -20.25
CA THR A 197 -7.05 -30.59 -20.86
C THR A 197 -8.19 -31.44 -21.39
N TYR A 198 -7.86 -32.33 -22.32
CA TYR A 198 -8.82 -33.21 -22.96
C TYR A 198 -8.34 -34.64 -22.81
N GLU A 199 -9.25 -35.58 -22.52
CA GLU A 199 -8.89 -37.00 -22.45
C GLU A 199 -8.23 -37.42 -23.77
N ARG A 200 -7.20 -38.27 -23.70
CA ARG A 200 -6.48 -38.78 -24.88
C ARG A 200 -7.40 -39.43 -25.93
N TRP A 201 -8.58 -39.89 -25.51
CA TRP A 201 -9.59 -40.54 -26.36
C TRP A 201 -10.67 -39.58 -26.88
N SER A 202 -10.82 -38.37 -26.31
CA SER A 202 -11.78 -37.35 -26.76
C SER A 202 -11.41 -36.70 -28.10
N LEU A 203 -10.15 -36.86 -28.54
CA LEU A 203 -9.65 -36.40 -29.84
C LEU A 203 -9.73 -37.46 -30.96
N GLY A 204 -10.22 -38.67 -30.65
CA GLY A 204 -10.45 -39.73 -31.64
C GLY A 204 -11.95 -39.95 -31.82
N TRP A 205 -12.54 -39.33 -32.85
CA TRP A 205 -13.71 -39.77 -33.65
C TRP A 205 -14.45 -38.57 -34.26
N TRP A 206 -13.78 -37.92 -35.23
CA TRP A 206 -14.39 -37.53 -36.50
C TRP A 206 -13.41 -37.92 -37.61
N GLY A 207 -13.44 -39.19 -37.98
CA GLY A 207 -12.90 -39.68 -39.24
C GLY A 207 -14.05 -40.29 -40.02
N ASP A 208 -14.51 -39.55 -41.02
CA ASP A 208 -14.83 -40.01 -42.39
C ASP A 208 -15.13 -38.79 -43.29
#